data_AF-A0A933Z7I3-F1
#
_entry.id   AF-A0A933Z7I3-F1
#
_cell.length_a   1.000
_cell.length_b   1.000
_cell.length_c   1.000
_cell.angle_alpha   90.00
_cell.angle_beta   90.00
_cell.angle_gamma   90.00
#
_symmetry.space_group_name_H-M   'P 1'
#
loop_
_entity.id
_entity.type
_entity.pdbx_description
1 polymer ?
#
loop_
_entity_poly.entity_id
_entity_poly.type
_entity_poly.pdbx_seq_one_letter_code
_entity_poly.pdbx_strand_id
1 'polypeptide(L)'
;MSGPGQPGATGPQAQHLRQVYEALLVAQARLIAAMGLSELDPRLAPAREEARRHFLRAWPRAIKRGLAKEPPGAADLYLCCLARGLSRQGLSPPPELLPAEGVYFALAAEMLS
;
A
#
# COMPACT_ATOMS: atom_id res chain seq x y z
N MET A 1 23.11 33.55 -4.01
CA MET A 1 23.00 32.51 -5.05
C MET A 1 23.44 31.20 -4.43
N SER A 2 22.52 30.27 -4.16
CA SER A 2 22.85 28.95 -3.60
C SER A 2 22.38 27.89 -4.58
N GLY A 3 23.36 27.14 -5.11
CA GLY A 3 23.20 26.04 -6.05
C GLY A 3 22.71 24.73 -5.40
N PRO A 4 22.56 23.68 -6.21
CA PRO A 4 21.48 22.71 -6.10
C PRO A 4 21.84 21.49 -5.25
N GLY A 5 20.93 21.10 -4.38
CA GLY A 5 21.04 19.87 -3.60
C GLY A 5 20.07 19.92 -2.43
N GLN A 6 18.80 19.61 -2.68
CA GLN A 6 17.87 19.24 -1.61
C GLN A 6 18.37 17.92 -1.00
N PRO A 7 18.93 17.91 0.22
CA PRO A 7 19.24 16.66 0.89
C PRO A 7 17.90 16.05 1.32
N GLY A 8 17.69 14.77 0.96
CA GLY A 8 16.48 14.03 1.30
C GLY A 8 16.11 14.23 2.77
N ALA A 9 14.82 14.49 3.01
CA ALA A 9 14.29 14.89 4.31
C ALA A 9 14.91 14.09 5.48
N THR A 10 15.57 14.80 6.39
CA THR A 10 16.20 14.25 7.60
C THR A 10 15.29 14.55 8.79
N GLY A 11 14.80 13.53 9.49
CA GLY A 11 13.99 13.70 10.71
C GLY A 11 13.11 12.50 11.06
N PRO A 12 12.50 12.47 12.26
CA PRO A 12 11.69 11.34 12.73
C PRO A 12 10.51 11.00 11.80
N GLN A 13 9.86 12.02 11.25
CA GLN A 13 8.75 11.84 10.31
C GLN A 13 9.21 11.23 8.97
N ALA A 14 10.35 11.66 8.45
CA ALA A 14 10.92 11.09 7.23
C ALA A 14 11.36 9.64 7.45
N GLN A 15 11.93 9.33 8.63
CA GLN A 15 12.25 7.95 9.01
C GLN A 15 11.00 7.07 9.08
N HIS A 16 9.93 7.57 9.69
CA HIS A 16 8.66 6.86 9.76
C HIS A 16 8.08 6.58 8.36
N LEU A 17 8.08 7.58 7.47
CA LEU A 17 7.63 7.39 6.08
C LEU A 17 8.47 6.34 5.33
N ARG A 18 9.79 6.28 5.57
CA ARG A 18 10.65 5.23 5.01
C ARG A 18 10.25 3.85 5.51
N GLN A 19 10.03 3.69 6.82
CA GLN A 19 9.60 2.41 7.40
C GLN A 19 8.24 1.95 6.85
N VAL A 20 7.29 2.89 6.67
CA VAL A 20 6.01 2.59 6.03
C VAL A 20 6.24 2.13 4.59
N TYR A 21 7.07 2.84 3.82
CA TYR A 21 7.39 2.46 2.44
C TYR A 21 8.04 1.07 2.33
N GLU A 22 8.99 0.76 3.21
CA GLU A 22 9.59 -0.58 3.28
C GLU A 22 8.55 -1.66 3.59
N ALA A 23 7.65 -1.42 4.55
CA ALA A 23 6.58 -2.35 4.89
C ALA A 23 5.63 -2.59 3.71
N LEU A 24 5.28 -1.54 2.96
CA LEU A 24 4.48 -1.60 1.74
C LEU A 24 5.14 -2.48 0.67
N LEU A 25 6.44 -2.27 0.42
CA LEU A 25 7.21 -3.03 -0.57
C LEU A 25 7.30 -4.51 -0.19
N VAL A 26 7.60 -4.81 1.08
CA VAL A 26 7.71 -6.19 1.58
C VAL A 26 6.36 -6.91 1.46
N ALA A 27 5.26 -6.26 1.86
CA ALA A 27 3.93 -6.83 1.77
C ALA A 27 3.53 -7.11 0.31
N GLN A 28 3.78 -6.15 -0.58
CA GLN A 28 3.53 -6.31 -2.02
C GLN A 28 4.32 -7.48 -2.61
N ALA A 29 5.63 -7.55 -2.34
CA ALA A 29 6.49 -8.60 -2.88
C ALA A 29 6.03 -9.98 -2.41
N ARG A 30 5.65 -10.11 -1.14
CA ARG A 30 5.09 -11.35 -0.58
C ARG A 30 3.79 -11.75 -1.27
N LEU A 31 2.87 -10.82 -1.49
CA LEU A 31 1.61 -11.11 -2.19
C LEU A 31 1.86 -11.58 -3.63
N ILE A 32 2.71 -10.87 -4.38
CA ILE A 32 3.05 -11.20 -5.77
C ILE A 32 3.68 -12.60 -5.86
N ALA A 33 4.64 -12.89 -4.98
CA ALA A 33 5.29 -14.19 -4.92
C ALA A 33 4.30 -15.31 -4.55
N ALA A 34 3.43 -15.08 -3.57
CA ALA A 34 2.41 -16.04 -3.16
C ALA A 34 1.35 -16.31 -4.25
N MET A 35 1.07 -15.33 -5.11
CA MET A 35 0.21 -15.50 -6.29
C MET A 35 0.93 -16.20 -7.46
N GLY A 36 2.23 -16.51 -7.34
CA GLY A 36 3.03 -17.10 -8.42
C GLY A 36 3.24 -16.17 -9.62
N LEU A 37 3.14 -14.84 -9.40
CA LEU A 37 3.28 -13.85 -10.46
C LEU A 37 4.75 -13.45 -10.63
N SER A 38 5.15 -13.19 -11.88
CA SER A 38 6.42 -12.52 -12.18
C SER A 38 6.36 -11.06 -11.73
N GLU A 39 7.45 -10.54 -11.16
CA GLU A 39 7.57 -9.11 -10.82
C GLU A 39 7.47 -8.19 -12.05
N LEU A 40 7.70 -8.74 -13.24
CA LEU A 40 7.60 -8.07 -14.54
C LEU A 40 6.23 -8.25 -15.21
N ASP A 41 5.25 -8.88 -14.54
CA ASP A 41 3.91 -9.02 -15.10
C ASP A 41 3.33 -7.63 -15.44
N PRO A 42 2.93 -7.39 -16.69
CA PRO A 42 2.51 -6.05 -17.15
C PRO A 42 1.27 -5.53 -16.44
N ARG A 43 0.48 -6.41 -15.80
CA ARG A 43 -0.69 -6.03 -15.01
C ARG A 43 -0.32 -5.43 -13.66
N LEU A 44 0.90 -5.67 -13.16
CA LEU A 44 1.34 -5.15 -11.87
C LEU A 44 1.51 -3.63 -11.88
N ALA A 45 2.07 -3.06 -12.94
CA ALA A 45 2.27 -1.62 -13.03
C ALA A 45 0.96 -0.81 -12.88
N PRO A 46 -0.11 -1.06 -13.66
CA PRO A 46 -1.38 -0.37 -13.48
C PRO A 46 -2.06 -0.70 -12.14
N ALA A 47 -1.96 -1.94 -11.65
CA ALA A 47 -2.50 -2.32 -10.34
C ALA A 47 -1.84 -1.55 -9.19
N ARG A 48 -0.50 -1.42 -9.20
CA ARG A 48 0.28 -0.68 -8.20
C ARG A 48 -0.05 0.81 -8.20
N GLU A 49 -0.19 1.39 -9.40
CA GLU A 49 -0.54 2.80 -9.54
C GLU A 49 -1.97 3.07 -9.02
N GLU A 50 -2.92 2.20 -9.31
CA GLU A 50 -4.27 2.30 -8.74
C GLU A 50 -4.26 2.13 -7.20
N ALA A 51 -3.55 1.13 -6.70
CA ALA A 51 -3.38 0.90 -5.26
C ALA A 51 -2.80 2.13 -4.55
N ARG A 52 -1.76 2.73 -5.13
CA ARG A 52 -1.11 3.94 -4.62
C ARG A 52 -2.08 5.11 -4.54
N ARG A 53 -2.87 5.37 -5.59
CA ARG A 53 -3.89 6.43 -5.57
C ARG A 53 -4.91 6.22 -4.45
N HIS A 54 -5.38 5.00 -4.28
CA HIS A 54 -6.34 4.67 -3.24
C HIS A 54 -5.75 4.80 -1.84
N PHE A 55 -4.56 4.25 -1.63
CA PHE A 55 -3.83 4.33 -0.37
C PHE A 55 -3.56 5.77 0.05
N LEU A 56 -3.09 6.64 -0.86
CA LEU A 56 -2.81 8.05 -0.57
C LEU A 56 -4.06 8.83 -0.15
N ARG A 57 -5.26 8.43 -0.61
CA ARG A 57 -6.53 9.01 -0.15
C ARG A 57 -7.01 8.38 1.16
N ALA A 58 -6.71 7.11 1.37
CA ALA A 58 -7.22 6.33 2.49
C ALA A 58 -6.43 6.56 3.78
N TRP A 59 -5.10 6.51 3.66
CA TRP A 59 -4.18 6.47 4.79
C TRP A 59 -4.25 7.70 5.72
N PRO A 60 -4.37 8.95 5.22
CA PRO A 60 -4.54 10.10 6.11
C PRO A 60 -5.81 10.04 6.96
N ARG A 61 -6.91 9.46 6.43
CA ARG A 61 -8.16 9.32 7.21
C ARG A 61 -8.07 8.15 8.17
N ALA A 62 -7.38 7.07 7.79
CA ALA A 62 -7.04 5.96 8.70
C ALA A 62 -6.28 6.48 9.94
N ILE A 63 -5.22 7.24 9.70
CA ILE A 63 -4.40 7.84 10.77
C ILE A 63 -5.24 8.72 11.70
N LYS A 64 -6.12 9.57 11.14
CA LYS A 64 -7.04 10.41 11.92
C LYS A 64 -7.99 9.60 12.81
N ARG A 65 -8.37 8.40 12.37
CA ARG A 65 -9.21 7.45 13.14
C ARG A 65 -8.39 6.59 14.12
N GLY A 66 -7.09 6.83 14.28
CA GLY A 66 -6.25 6.04 15.17
C GLY A 66 -5.70 4.76 14.55
N LEU A 67 -5.94 4.53 13.26
CA LEU A 67 -5.64 3.29 12.54
C LEU A 67 -4.44 3.45 11.60
N ALA A 68 -3.79 2.35 11.22
CA ALA A 68 -2.69 2.34 10.23
C ALA A 68 -1.58 3.37 10.51
N LYS A 69 -1.37 3.73 11.79
CA LYS A 69 -0.30 4.64 12.21
C LYS A 69 1.07 3.96 12.12
N GLU A 70 1.11 2.68 12.43
CA GLU A 70 2.35 1.89 12.38
C GLU A 70 2.55 1.26 11.00
N PRO A 71 3.81 1.04 10.57
CA PRO A 71 4.14 0.46 9.26
C PRO A 71 3.36 -0.83 8.91
N PRO A 72 3.16 -1.80 9.82
CA PRO A 72 2.38 -3.00 9.50
C PRO A 72 0.91 -2.69 9.15
N GLY A 73 0.25 -1.80 9.89
CA GLY A 73 -1.15 -1.43 9.61
C GLY A 73 -1.29 -0.61 8.32
N ALA A 74 -0.29 0.19 7.98
CA ALA A 74 -0.23 0.86 6.68
C ALA A 74 -0.06 -0.14 5.53
N ALA A 75 0.76 -1.18 5.71
CA ALA A 75 0.93 -2.26 4.76
C ALA A 75 -0.37 -3.05 4.54
N ASP A 76 -1.12 -3.38 5.61
CA ASP A 76 -2.41 -4.05 5.50
C ASP A 76 -3.43 -3.21 4.69
N LEU A 77 -3.55 -1.92 5.01
CA LEU A 77 -4.43 -1.01 4.26
C LEU A 77 -4.04 -0.95 2.77
N TYR A 78 -2.75 -0.95 2.48
CA TYR A 78 -2.25 -0.97 1.11
C TYR A 78 -2.54 -2.29 0.40
N LEU A 79 -2.41 -3.44 1.07
CA LEU A 79 -2.74 -4.74 0.49
C LEU A 79 -4.22 -4.80 0.07
N CYS A 80 -5.14 -4.23 0.86
CA CYS A 80 -6.54 -4.10 0.44
C CYS A 80 -6.70 -3.23 -0.83
N CYS A 81 -5.95 -2.12 -0.92
CA CYS A 81 -5.96 -1.26 -2.10
C CYS A 81 -5.35 -1.97 -3.32
N LEU A 82 -4.27 -2.73 -3.12
CA LEU A 82 -3.60 -3.51 -4.14
C LEU A 82 -4.47 -4.65 -4.64
N ALA A 83 -5.18 -5.34 -3.76
CA ALA A 83 -6.09 -6.41 -4.14
C ALA A 83 -7.18 -5.92 -5.09
N ARG A 84 -7.73 -4.73 -4.85
CA ARG A 84 -8.66 -4.09 -5.78
C ARG A 84 -8.00 -3.73 -7.11
N GLY A 85 -6.81 -3.13 -7.07
CA GLY A 85 -6.03 -2.80 -8.26
C GLY A 85 -5.78 -4.04 -9.13
N LEU A 86 -5.33 -5.14 -8.51
CA LEU A 86 -5.11 -6.43 -9.16
C LEU A 86 -6.41 -6.99 -9.76
N SER A 87 -7.51 -6.95 -9.00
CA SER A 87 -8.82 -7.48 -9.46
C SER A 87 -9.28 -6.79 -10.73
N ARG A 88 -9.05 -5.49 -10.87
CA ARG A 88 -9.38 -4.73 -12.09
C ARG A 88 -8.50 -5.05 -13.28
N GLN A 89 -7.32 -5.63 -13.06
CA GLN A 89 -6.44 -6.16 -14.10
C GLN A 89 -6.70 -7.65 -14.38
N GLY A 90 -7.77 -8.23 -13.83
CA GLY A 90 -8.10 -9.64 -13.99
C GLY A 90 -7.26 -10.59 -13.12
N LEU A 91 -6.59 -10.06 -12.09
CA LEU A 91 -5.84 -10.83 -11.10
C LEU A 91 -6.61 -10.82 -9.78
N SER A 92 -7.24 -11.94 -9.41
CA SER A 92 -7.91 -12.05 -8.11
C SER A 92 -6.96 -12.66 -7.09
N PRO A 93 -6.47 -11.89 -6.09
CA PRO A 93 -5.69 -12.47 -5.01
C PRO A 93 -6.59 -13.35 -4.14
N PRO A 94 -6.14 -14.55 -3.76
CA PRO A 94 -6.85 -15.37 -2.79
C PRO A 94 -7.07 -14.62 -1.46
N PRO A 95 -8.27 -14.68 -0.87
CA PRO A 95 -8.60 -13.94 0.35
C PRO A 95 -7.72 -14.33 1.55
N GLU A 96 -7.19 -15.56 1.59
CA GLU A 96 -6.23 -16.02 2.60
C GLU A 96 -4.88 -15.30 2.56
N LEU A 97 -4.56 -14.63 1.44
CA LEU A 97 -3.35 -13.81 1.30
C LEU A 97 -3.60 -12.32 1.63
N LEU A 98 -4.85 -11.95 1.88
CA LEU A 98 -5.24 -10.60 2.23
C LEU A 98 -5.34 -10.46 3.76
N PRO A 99 -5.17 -9.23 4.29
CA PRO A 99 -5.52 -8.97 5.68
C PRO A 99 -6.96 -9.42 5.93
N ALA A 100 -7.18 -10.17 7.01
CA ALA A 100 -8.49 -10.72 7.36
C ALA A 100 -9.57 -9.63 7.30
N GLU A 101 -10.80 -10.01 6.93
CA GLU A 101 -11.94 -9.11 6.94
C GLU A 101 -12.06 -8.45 8.32
N GLY A 102 -11.69 -7.17 8.35
CA GLY A 102 -11.45 -6.42 9.57
C GLY A 102 -11.41 -4.94 9.27
N VAL A 103 -10.96 -4.16 10.25
CA VAL A 103 -11.03 -2.69 10.20
C VAL A 103 -10.39 -2.09 8.94
N TYR A 104 -9.30 -2.68 8.42
CA TYR A 104 -8.64 -2.18 7.21
C TYR A 104 -9.39 -2.51 5.92
N PHE A 105 -10.04 -3.68 5.86
CA PHE A 105 -10.89 -4.06 4.73
C PHE A 105 -12.13 -3.16 4.64
N ALA A 106 -12.81 -2.93 5.77
CA ALA A 106 -13.97 -2.04 5.84
C ALA A 106 -13.61 -0.60 5.48
N LEU A 107 -12.46 -0.12 5.98
CA LEU A 107 -11.96 1.22 5.66
C LEU A 107 -11.57 1.33 4.18
N ALA A 108 -10.90 0.32 3.63
CA ALA A 108 -10.61 0.28 2.20
C ALA A 108 -11.92 0.31 1.40
N ALA A 109 -12.90 -0.54 1.72
CA ALA A 109 -14.19 -0.57 1.04
C ALA A 109 -14.89 0.80 1.05
N GLU A 110 -15.01 1.46 2.21
CA GLU A 110 -15.60 2.81 2.36
C GLU A 110 -14.96 3.86 1.44
N MET A 111 -13.65 3.73 1.19
CA MET A 111 -12.84 4.73 0.49
C MET A 111 -12.61 4.42 -0.99
N LEU A 112 -13.00 3.21 -1.39
CA LEU A 112 -12.92 2.66 -2.73
C LEU A 112 -14.28 2.64 -3.42
N SER A 113 -15.38 2.75 -2.67
CA SER A 113 -16.72 3.13 -3.16
C SER A 113 -16.72 4.54 -3.76
#